data_AF-T0FWZ3-F1
#
_entry.id   AF-T0FWZ3-F1
#
_cell.length_a   1.000
_cell.length_b   1.000
_cell.length_c   1.000
_cell.angle_alpha   90.00
_cell.angle_beta   90.00
_cell.angle_gamma   90.00
#
_symmetry.space_group_name_H-M   'P 1'
#
loop_
_entity.id
_entity.type
_entity.pdbx_description
1 polymer ?
#
loop_
_entity_poly.entity_id
_entity_poly.type
_entity_poly.pdbx_seq_one_letter_code
_entity_poly.pdbx_strand_id
1 'polypeptide(L)' 'MKRKVYVGMDVHKETISIAYLTSNSKELVKEQQIKHNEVQIKKFVTKLKSEWNEIH' A
#
# COMPACT_ATOMS: atom_id res chain seq x y z
N MET A 1 -10.36 -13.50 -16.29
CA MET A 1 -8.90 -13.26 -16.06
C MET A 1 -8.71 -12.75 -14.64
N LYS A 2 -7.75 -13.30 -13.88
CA LYS A 2 -7.36 -12.71 -12.58
C LYS A 2 -6.75 -11.32 -12.84
N ARG A 3 -7.26 -10.28 -12.17
CA ARG A 3 -6.68 -8.93 -12.24
C ARG A 3 -5.27 -8.98 -11.63
N LYS A 4 -4.27 -8.61 -12.43
CA LYS A 4 -2.89 -8.41 -11.93
C LYS A 4 -2.79 -7.03 -11.30
N VAL A 5 -2.14 -6.95 -10.13
CA VAL A 5 -1.85 -5.71 -9.42
C VAL A 5 -0.34 -5.67 -9.21
N TYR A 6 0.27 -4.52 -9.46
CA TYR A 6 1.69 -4.30 -9.18
C TYR A 6 1.81 -3.45 -7.93
N VAL A 7 2.70 -3.84 -7.02
CA VAL A 7 2.98 -3.10 -5.79
C VAL A 7 4.47 -2.76 -5.77
N GLY A 8 4.78 -1.48 -5.64
CA GLY A 8 6.13 -0.96 -5.43
C GLY A 8 6.26 -0.48 -3.98
N MET A 9 7.40 -0.78 -3.36
CA MET A 9 7.73 -0.28 -2.03
C MET A 9 9.15 0.27 -2.04
N ASP A 10 9.31 1.50 -1.56
CA ASP A 10 10.59 2.13 -1.31
C ASP A 10 10.74 2.37 0.20
N VAL A 11 11.86 1.92 0.76
CA VAL A 11 12.13 1.97 2.20
C VAL A 11 13.32 2.86 2.46
N HIS A 12 13.05 4.05 2.98
CA HIS A 12 14.05 5.02 3.38
C HIS A 12 14.23 5.01 4.90
N LYS A 13 15.27 5.67 5.39
CA LYS A 13 15.59 5.73 6.82
C LYS A 13 14.42 6.23 7.68
N GLU A 14 13.67 7.21 7.19
CA GLU A 14 12.60 7.87 7.96
C GLU A 14 11.19 7.57 7.47
N THR A 15 11.07 7.07 6.24
CA THR A 15 9.78 6.87 5.57
C THR A 15 9.75 5.60 4.75
N ILE A 16 8.58 5.00 4.63
CA ILE A 16 8.28 3.92 3.68
C ILE A 16 7.22 4.45 2.73
N SER A 17 7.48 4.36 1.44
CA SER A 17 6.53 4.72 0.38
C SER A 17 6.01 3.45 -0.28
N ILE A 18 4.70 3.36 -0.46
CA ILE A 18 4.01 2.22 -1.09
C ILE A 18 3.11 2.76 -2.19
N ALA A 19 3.26 2.20 -3.38
CA ALA A 19 2.45 2.51 -4.54
C ALA A 19 1.82 1.24 -5.09
N TYR A 20 0.57 1.31 -5.53
CA TYR A 20 -0.04 0.22 -6.28
C TYR A 20 -0.65 0.68 -7.59
N LEU A 21 -0.41 -0.13 -8.63
CA LEU A 21 -0.76 0.15 -10.02
C LEU A 21 -1.69 -0.95 -10.52
N THR A 22 -2.70 -0.59 -11.31
CA THR A 22 -3.45 -1.63 -12.04
C THR A 22 -2.61 -2.15 -13.20
N SER A 23 -2.66 -3.45 -13.45
CA SER A 23 -1.87 -4.04 -14.54
C SER A 23 -2.36 -3.65 -15.93
N ASN A 24 -3.58 -3.12 -16.07
CA ASN A 24 -4.16 -2.87 -17.39
C ASN A 24 -3.75 -1.50 -17.93
N SER A 25 -3.78 -0.46 -17.08
CA SER A 25 -3.43 0.90 -17.50
C SER A 25 -2.05 1.35 -17.01
N LYS A 26 -1.41 0.59 -16.10
CA LYS A 26 -0.22 1.03 -15.33
C LYS A 26 -0.45 2.38 -14.63
N GLU A 27 -1.72 2.77 -14.44
CA GLU A 27 -2.06 3.98 -13.71
C GLU A 27 -1.83 3.75 -12.22
N LEU A 28 -1.25 4.77 -11.59
CA LEU A 28 -1.07 4.83 -10.16
C LEU A 28 -2.45 4.96 -9.52
N VAL A 29 -2.87 3.92 -8.79
CA VAL A 29 -4.19 3.91 -8.16
C VAL A 29 -4.15 4.59 -6.80
N LYS A 30 -3.05 4.42 -6.07
CA LYS A 30 -2.79 5.10 -4.81
C LYS A 30 -1.31 5.04 -4.51
N GLU A 31 -0.84 6.10 -3.88
CA GLU A 31 0.46 6.20 -3.27
C GLU A 31 0.27 6.61 -1.80
N GLN A 32 1.01 5.97 -0.91
CA GLN A 32 1.00 6.28 0.51
C GLN A 32 2.42 6.28 1.03
N GLN A 33 2.73 7.30 1.82
CA GLN A 33 3.97 7.38 2.56
C GLN A 33 3.65 7.30 4.06
N ILE A 34 4.41 6.48 4.77
CA ILE A 34 4.31 6.33 6.23
C ILE A 34 5.67 6.57 6.87
N LYS A 35 5.69 6.97 8.14
CA LYS A 35 6.94 7.04 8.91
C LYS A 35 7.49 5.64 9.14
N HIS A 36 8.81 5.48 9.01
CA HIS A 36 9.52 4.24 9.26
C HIS A 36 9.71 4.01 10.77
N ASN A 37 8.60 3.80 11.48
CA ASN A 37 8.61 3.35 12.86
C ASN A 37 7.52 2.31 13.12
N GLU A 38 7.76 1.44 14.08
CA GLU A 38 6.94 0.26 14.34
C GLU A 38 5.46 0.60 14.61
N VAL A 39 5.19 1.65 15.39
CA VAL A 39 3.82 2.05 15.75
C VAL A 39 3.02 2.47 14.52
N GLN A 40 3.64 3.26 13.64
CA GLN A 40 2.99 3.73 12.41
C GLN A 40 2.80 2.59 11.40
N ILE A 41 3.78 1.69 11.29
CA ILE A 41 3.66 0.49 10.44
C ILE A 41 2.52 -0.42 10.93
N LYS A 42 2.42 -0.68 12.23
CA LYS A 42 1.32 -1.48 12.80
C LYS A 42 -0.04 -0.84 12.53
N LYS A 43 -0.19 0.47 12.76
CA LYS A 43 -1.42 1.21 12.46
C LYS A 43 -1.79 1.13 10.99
N PHE A 44 -0.80 1.25 10.10
CA PHE A 44 -0.97 1.16 8.66
C PHE A 44 -1.51 -0.22 8.24
N VAL A 45 -0.89 -1.30 8.70
CA VAL A 45 -1.32 -2.68 8.39
C VAL A 45 -2.72 -2.97 8.94
N THR A 46 -3.04 -2.52 10.16
CA THR A 46 -4.40 -2.67 10.71
C THR A 46 -5.44 -1.95 9.84
N LYS A 47 -5.14 -0.72 9.39
CA LYS A 47 -6.03 0.02 8.50
C LYS A 47 -6.27 -0.73 7.18
N LEU A 48 -5.22 -1.27 6.56
CA LEU A 48 -5.35 -2.07 5.33
C LEU A 48 -6.23 -3.30 5.51
N LYS A 49 -6.12 -4.00 6.65
CA LYS A 49 -6.98 -5.16 6.97
C LYS A 49 -8.44 -4.75 7.17
N SER A 50 -8.69 -3.61 7.82
CA SER A 50 -10.03 -3.06 7.98
C SER A 50 -10.64 -2.67 6.63
N GLU A 51 -9.91 -1.94 5.78
CA GLU A 51 -10.36 -1.59 4.41
C GLU A 51 -10.70 -2.83 3.58
N TRP A 52 -9.97 -3.94 3.76
CA TRP A 52 -10.28 -5.20 3.09
C TRP A 52 -11.62 -5.81 3.55
N ASN A 53 -11.86 -5.85 4.86
CA ASN A 53 -13.08 -6.41 5.45
C ASN A 53 -14.34 -5.56 5.22
N GLU A 54 -14.20 -4.27 4.90
CA GLU A 54 -15.35 -3.43 4.52
C GLU A 54 -15.83 -3.71 3.09
N ILE A 55 -14.96 -4.27 2.24
CA ILE A 55 -15.22 -4.53 0.83
C ILE A 55 -15.63 -6.00 0.58
N HIS A 56 -15.27 -6.92 1.48
CA HIS A 56 -15.55 -8.37 1.39
C HIS A 56 -16.39 -8.85 2.57
#